data_AF-A0A959RMQ7-F1
#
_entry.id   AF-A0A959RMQ7-F1
#
_cell.length_a   1.000
_cell.length_b   1.000
_cell.length_c   1.000
_cell.angle_alpha   90.00
_cell.angle_beta   90.00
_cell.angle_gamma   90.00
#
_symmetry.space_group_name_H-M   'P 1'
#
loop_
_entity.id
_entity.type
_entity.pdbx_description
1 polymer ?
#
loop_
_entity_poly.entity_id
_entity_poly.type
_entity_poly.pdbx_seq_one_letter_code
_entity_poly.pdbx_strand_id
1 'polypeptide(L)'
;MDIYFNSINVQITALTNNNSSIAFSTVDTDNLNMLNNIFYNNRGGYSFSRVNETNSQSDFNVFYSSQFNFGLYGTTNISDIENLQTVSSMDNNSKFAEIIFNSVSDLHLVSTSKALLATHISGIDIDIDNIQRVISNIIGAATYNRVPFSGIRTIGSSGYYSTVKEAVWDLYFRGINGPVTFKILNGIYNEHFHFTENITGSSTTNTVTIQSNTQNAEDVEINYTAIISSDNYVAKFTNAGNIKLKYLTLSGNGTNYSKVIEIEDGCSNLEFSNNTLNAFDFQSGNIGRYNIINCGHNIAIDNLTISNNKF
;
A
#
# COMPACT_ATOMS: atom_id res chain seq x y z
N MET A 1 -33.48 4.43 1.39
CA MET A 1 -32.43 5.13 2.15
C MET A 1 -31.12 4.88 1.44
N ASP A 2 -30.37 5.94 1.15
CA ASP A 2 -29.11 5.84 0.41
C ASP A 2 -27.94 6.14 1.36
N ILE A 3 -27.00 5.21 1.44
CA ILE A 3 -25.81 5.30 2.30
C ILE A 3 -24.61 5.11 1.40
N TYR A 4 -23.95 6.21 1.08
CA TYR A 4 -22.86 6.25 0.13
C TYR A 4 -21.64 6.95 0.70
N PHE A 5 -20.45 6.39 0.45
CA PHE A 5 -19.19 7.02 0.83
C PHE A 5 -19.12 7.43 2.31
N ASN A 6 -19.32 6.48 3.23
CA ASN A 6 -19.16 6.71 4.66
C ASN A 6 -17.97 5.94 5.20
N SER A 7 -17.30 6.50 6.22
CA SER A 7 -16.28 5.79 7.00
C SER A 7 -16.72 5.69 8.45
N ILE A 8 -16.98 4.48 8.92
CA ILE A 8 -17.40 4.21 10.30
C ILE A 8 -16.29 3.41 10.99
N ASN A 9 -15.82 3.92 12.13
CA ASN A 9 -14.78 3.30 12.94
C ASN A 9 -15.27 3.10 14.38
N VAL A 10 -15.63 1.86 14.74
CA VAL A 10 -16.00 1.49 16.11
C VAL A 10 -14.75 1.03 16.86
N GLN A 11 -14.40 1.77 17.92
CA GLN A 11 -13.12 1.64 18.58
C GLN A 11 -13.15 1.06 19.99
N ILE A 12 -12.02 0.48 20.36
CA ILE A 12 -11.65 0.10 21.73
C ILE A 12 -11.23 1.35 22.49
N THR A 13 -12.07 1.79 23.43
CA THR A 13 -11.68 2.82 24.44
C THR A 13 -11.36 2.21 25.81
N ALA A 14 -11.51 0.89 25.99
CA ALA A 14 -11.23 0.16 27.22
C ALA A 14 -10.74 -1.27 26.91
N LEU A 15 -9.91 -1.86 27.79
CA LEU A 15 -9.20 -3.14 27.61
C LEU A 15 -10.09 -4.40 27.51
N THR A 16 -11.39 -4.29 27.30
CA THR A 16 -12.30 -5.42 27.18
C THR A 16 -13.04 -5.41 25.84
N ASN A 17 -12.96 -6.55 25.14
CA ASN A 17 -13.74 -6.80 23.94
C ASN A 17 -15.24 -6.73 24.28
N ASN A 18 -16.03 -6.04 23.46
CA ASN A 18 -17.49 -6.02 23.59
C ASN A 18 -18.12 -6.69 22.38
N ASN A 19 -18.54 -7.95 22.55
CA ASN A 19 -19.13 -8.77 21.49
C ASN A 19 -20.51 -8.26 21.01
N SER A 20 -21.06 -7.21 21.63
CA SER A 20 -22.35 -6.60 21.23
C SER A 20 -22.19 -5.31 20.42
N SER A 21 -20.96 -4.90 20.06
CA SER A 21 -20.78 -3.67 19.30
C SER A 21 -21.06 -3.90 17.80
N ILE A 22 -21.69 -2.92 17.14
CA ILE A 22 -22.08 -3.00 15.74
C ILE A 22 -21.75 -1.66 15.05
N ALA A 23 -21.07 -1.67 13.91
CA ALA A 23 -20.74 -0.42 13.19
C ALA A 23 -21.96 0.18 12.48
N PHE A 24 -22.80 -0.67 11.90
CA PHE A 24 -24.02 -0.25 11.22
C PHE A 24 -25.15 -1.25 11.44
N SER A 25 -26.35 -0.78 11.79
CA SER A 25 -27.50 -1.66 12.00
C SER A 25 -28.80 -1.11 11.44
N THR A 26 -29.58 -2.01 10.84
CA THR A 26 -30.90 -1.75 10.26
C THR A 26 -31.86 -2.89 10.63
N VAL A 27 -33.12 -2.52 10.86
CA VAL A 27 -34.23 -3.43 11.13
C VAL A 27 -35.44 -2.93 10.36
N ASP A 28 -36.20 -3.85 9.75
CA ASP A 28 -37.44 -3.58 9.01
C ASP A 28 -37.26 -2.42 8.00
N THR A 29 -36.19 -2.52 7.19
CA THR A 29 -35.79 -1.46 6.27
C THR A 29 -36.09 -1.83 4.82
N ASP A 30 -36.78 -0.96 4.11
CA ASP A 30 -37.09 -1.10 2.69
C ASP A 30 -36.29 -0.11 1.84
N ASN A 31 -35.85 -0.53 0.65
CA ASN A 31 -35.12 0.29 -0.32
C ASN A 31 -33.81 0.87 0.24
N LEU A 32 -32.97 0.05 0.90
CA LEU A 32 -31.65 0.47 1.36
C LEU A 32 -30.62 0.30 0.25
N ASN A 33 -29.94 1.37 -0.16
CA ASN A 33 -28.81 1.30 -1.09
C ASN A 33 -27.52 1.62 -0.35
N MET A 34 -26.59 0.67 -0.29
CA MET A 34 -25.30 0.79 0.40
C MET A 34 -24.14 0.59 -0.57
N LEU A 35 -23.47 1.68 -0.94
CA LEU A 35 -22.33 1.63 -1.86
C LEU A 35 -21.13 2.42 -1.32
N ASN A 36 -19.92 1.94 -1.55
CA ASN A 36 -18.68 2.67 -1.26
C ASN A 36 -18.47 3.03 0.23
N ASN A 37 -18.99 2.24 1.17
CA ASN A 37 -18.83 2.51 2.59
C ASN A 37 -17.77 1.63 3.25
N ILE A 38 -17.25 2.11 4.37
CA ILE A 38 -16.36 1.40 5.26
C ILE A 38 -17.06 1.20 6.60
N PHE A 39 -17.26 -0.07 6.96
CA PHE A 39 -17.81 -0.50 8.25
C PHE A 39 -16.73 -1.23 9.03
N TYR A 40 -15.95 -0.46 9.80
CA TYR A 40 -14.81 -0.97 10.54
C TYR A 40 -15.14 -1.09 12.03
N ASN A 41 -15.15 -2.31 12.55
CA ASN A 41 -15.37 -2.57 13.97
C ASN A 41 -14.25 -3.42 14.59
N ASN A 42 -13.31 -2.76 15.27
CA ASN A 42 -12.20 -3.47 15.91
C ASN A 42 -12.46 -3.81 17.40
N ARG A 43 -13.64 -3.47 17.95
CA ARG A 43 -13.98 -3.66 19.38
C ARG A 43 -14.51 -5.07 19.71
N GLY A 44 -14.78 -5.87 18.70
CA GLY A 44 -15.54 -7.11 18.78
C GLY A 44 -17.01 -6.90 18.41
N GLY A 45 -17.73 -7.97 18.07
CA GLY A 45 -19.09 -7.89 17.52
C GLY A 45 -19.10 -7.82 15.99
N TYR A 46 -20.01 -7.04 15.39
CA TYR A 46 -20.24 -7.03 13.95
C TYR A 46 -19.85 -5.71 13.28
N SER A 47 -19.37 -5.79 12.04
CA SER A 47 -19.28 -4.64 11.14
C SER A 47 -20.68 -4.17 10.71
N PHE A 48 -21.62 -5.07 10.52
CA PHE A 48 -23.02 -4.74 10.23
C PHE A 48 -24.02 -5.73 10.83
N SER A 49 -25.24 -5.28 11.08
CA SER A 49 -26.41 -6.11 11.36
C SER A 49 -27.62 -5.63 10.58
N ARG A 50 -28.04 -6.40 9.59
CA ARG A 50 -29.11 -6.05 8.65
C ARG A 50 -30.23 -7.07 8.77
N VAL A 51 -31.39 -6.67 9.30
CA VAL A 51 -32.50 -7.59 9.61
C VAL A 51 -33.78 -7.13 8.90
N ASN A 52 -34.51 -8.07 8.32
CA ASN A 52 -35.76 -7.83 7.59
C ASN A 52 -35.64 -6.73 6.53
N GLU A 53 -34.59 -6.81 5.70
CA GLU A 53 -34.42 -5.88 4.59
C GLU A 53 -35.17 -6.34 3.33
N THR A 54 -35.81 -5.40 2.65
CA THR A 54 -36.50 -5.62 1.38
C THR A 54 -36.08 -4.59 0.33
N ASN A 55 -36.05 -5.00 -0.94
CA ASN A 55 -35.74 -4.14 -2.09
C ASN A 55 -34.41 -3.36 -1.96
N SER A 56 -33.43 -3.93 -1.25
CA SER A 56 -32.15 -3.29 -0.96
C SER A 56 -31.06 -3.67 -1.97
N GLN A 57 -30.04 -2.83 -2.09
CA GLN A 57 -28.82 -3.05 -2.86
C GLN A 57 -27.58 -2.78 -2.01
N SER A 58 -26.54 -3.60 -2.17
CA SER A 58 -25.28 -3.45 -1.47
C SER A 58 -24.14 -3.88 -2.37
N ASP A 59 -23.13 -3.03 -2.56
CA ASP A 59 -21.90 -3.40 -3.28
C ASP A 59 -20.75 -2.41 -3.00
N PHE A 60 -19.51 -2.76 -3.36
CA PHE A 60 -18.33 -1.90 -3.15
C PHE A 60 -18.17 -1.40 -1.70
N ASN A 61 -18.53 -2.22 -0.71
CA ASN A 61 -18.34 -1.89 0.70
C ASN A 61 -17.14 -2.65 1.28
N VAL A 62 -16.53 -2.07 2.31
CA VAL A 62 -15.46 -2.69 3.08
C VAL A 62 -15.98 -2.99 4.47
N PHE A 63 -15.91 -4.26 4.84
CA PHE A 63 -16.37 -4.75 6.13
C PHE A 63 -15.20 -5.29 6.93
N TYR A 64 -15.14 -4.96 8.21
CA TYR A 64 -14.16 -5.53 9.12
C TYR A 64 -14.73 -5.72 10.52
N SER A 65 -14.48 -6.91 11.06
CA SER A 65 -14.63 -7.21 12.49
C SER A 65 -13.41 -7.99 12.98
N SER A 66 -13.05 -7.79 14.24
CA SER A 66 -12.05 -8.64 14.93
C SER A 66 -12.59 -10.02 15.36
N GLN A 67 -13.87 -10.33 15.10
CA GLN A 67 -14.50 -11.63 15.41
C GLN A 67 -14.54 -12.57 14.20
N PHE A 68 -14.73 -13.87 14.46
CA PHE A 68 -14.90 -14.88 13.41
C PHE A 68 -16.10 -14.58 12.49
N ASN A 69 -17.23 -14.16 13.09
CA ASN A 69 -18.37 -13.67 12.31
C ASN A 69 -18.27 -12.14 12.24
N PHE A 70 -18.17 -11.59 11.03
CA PHE A 70 -18.03 -10.14 10.84
C PHE A 70 -19.35 -9.41 10.65
N GLY A 71 -20.47 -10.12 10.49
CA GLY A 71 -21.78 -9.50 10.29
C GLY A 71 -22.96 -10.41 10.60
N LEU A 72 -24.16 -9.83 10.58
CA LEU A 72 -25.44 -10.53 10.64
C LEU A 72 -26.33 -10.05 9.47
N TYR A 73 -26.83 -10.98 8.66
CA TYR A 73 -27.81 -10.71 7.59
C TYR A 73 -29.05 -11.59 7.78
N GLY A 74 -30.21 -10.97 7.99
CA GLY A 74 -31.41 -11.66 8.45
C GLY A 74 -31.15 -12.34 9.80
N THR A 75 -31.19 -13.68 9.81
CA THR A 75 -30.86 -14.50 10.98
C THR A 75 -29.50 -15.20 10.86
N THR A 76 -28.75 -14.93 9.79
CA THR A 76 -27.52 -15.65 9.45
C THR A 76 -26.27 -14.87 9.84
N ASN A 77 -25.43 -15.49 10.68
CA ASN A 77 -24.09 -14.99 10.96
C ASN A 77 -23.19 -15.13 9.74
N ILE A 78 -22.42 -14.09 9.46
CA ILE A 78 -21.59 -14.00 8.27
C ILE A 78 -20.12 -14.19 8.63
N SER A 79 -19.51 -15.28 8.14
CA SER A 79 -18.11 -15.64 8.44
C SER A 79 -17.09 -15.09 7.44
N ASP A 80 -17.48 -14.90 6.19
CA ASP A 80 -16.63 -14.42 5.11
C ASP A 80 -17.45 -13.74 4.00
N ILE A 81 -16.77 -13.10 3.04
CA ILE A 81 -17.42 -12.31 2.00
C ILE A 81 -18.25 -13.18 1.04
N GLU A 82 -17.83 -14.43 0.79
CA GLU A 82 -18.55 -15.37 -0.09
C GLU A 82 -19.87 -15.80 0.55
N ASN A 83 -19.87 -15.99 1.87
CA ASN A 83 -21.07 -16.25 2.64
C ASN A 83 -22.04 -15.06 2.57
N LEU A 84 -21.55 -13.82 2.69
CA LEU A 84 -22.39 -12.63 2.52
C LEU A 84 -23.01 -12.57 1.13
N GLN A 85 -22.20 -12.76 0.09
CA GLN A 85 -22.64 -12.75 -1.30
C GLN A 85 -23.71 -13.80 -1.55
N THR A 86 -23.55 -14.99 -0.98
CA THR A 86 -24.51 -16.09 -1.12
C THR A 86 -25.85 -15.75 -0.48
N VAL A 87 -25.86 -15.28 0.78
CA VAL A 87 -27.12 -15.07 1.51
C VAL A 87 -27.85 -13.80 1.11
N SER A 88 -27.11 -12.78 0.65
CA SER A 88 -27.69 -11.49 0.23
C SER A 88 -27.96 -11.42 -1.27
N SER A 89 -27.28 -12.25 -2.08
CA SER A 89 -27.21 -12.10 -3.55
C SER A 89 -26.64 -10.75 -4.03
N MET A 90 -25.86 -10.08 -3.16
CA MET A 90 -25.29 -8.75 -3.36
C MET A 90 -23.78 -8.76 -3.04
N ASP A 91 -23.14 -7.59 -2.93
CA ASP A 91 -21.78 -7.44 -2.38
C ASP A 91 -20.66 -8.15 -3.18
N ASN A 92 -20.83 -8.30 -4.50
CA ASN A 92 -19.86 -8.97 -5.39
C ASN A 92 -18.48 -8.28 -5.45
N ASN A 93 -18.45 -6.96 -5.34
CA ASN A 93 -17.24 -6.13 -5.34
C ASN A 93 -16.86 -5.66 -3.93
N SER A 94 -17.67 -5.97 -2.92
CA SER A 94 -17.35 -5.72 -1.51
C SER A 94 -16.21 -6.62 -1.03
N LYS A 95 -15.57 -6.21 0.08
CA LYS A 95 -14.42 -6.90 0.66
C LYS A 95 -14.57 -7.04 2.17
N PHE A 96 -14.20 -8.20 2.70
CA PHE A 96 -13.75 -8.31 4.09
C PHE A 96 -12.26 -8.00 4.12
N ALA A 97 -11.88 -6.86 4.73
CA ALA A 97 -10.49 -6.42 4.73
C ALA A 97 -10.17 -5.58 5.95
N GLU A 98 -9.01 -5.85 6.56
CA GLU A 98 -8.43 -4.91 7.50
C GLU A 98 -7.89 -3.70 6.76
N ILE A 99 -8.22 -2.52 7.28
CA ILE A 99 -7.77 -1.23 6.77
C ILE A 99 -7.10 -0.46 7.88
N ILE A 100 -6.30 0.54 7.50
CA ILE A 100 -5.58 1.38 8.44
C ILE A 100 -5.99 2.83 8.18
N PHE A 101 -6.40 3.51 9.24
CA PHE A 101 -6.69 4.94 9.22
C PHE A 101 -5.49 5.74 9.73
N ASN A 102 -5.36 7.01 9.34
CA ASN A 102 -4.34 7.92 9.84
C ASN A 102 -4.35 8.00 11.37
N SER A 103 -5.53 8.08 11.96
CA SER A 103 -5.72 7.98 13.41
C SER A 103 -7.15 7.61 13.79
N VAL A 104 -7.42 7.61 15.09
CA VAL A 104 -8.77 7.36 15.61
C VAL A 104 -9.78 8.46 15.30
N SER A 105 -9.30 9.68 15.14
CA SER A 105 -10.09 10.87 14.83
C SER A 105 -9.98 11.29 13.36
N ASP A 106 -8.99 10.74 12.64
CA ASP A 106 -8.75 11.01 11.24
C ASP A 106 -8.92 9.71 10.44
N LEU A 107 -10.11 9.54 9.84
CA LEU A 107 -10.52 8.34 9.12
C LEU A 107 -10.14 8.34 7.63
N HIS A 108 -9.16 9.15 7.26
CA HIS A 108 -8.43 9.01 6.00
C HIS A 108 -7.64 7.68 6.01
N LEU A 109 -7.78 6.86 4.96
CA LEU A 109 -7.11 5.55 4.85
C LEU A 109 -5.62 5.67 4.52
N VAL A 110 -4.69 5.25 5.36
CA VAL A 110 -3.26 5.34 4.98
C VAL A 110 -2.96 4.54 3.70
N SER A 111 -1.87 4.89 3.03
CA SER A 111 -1.43 4.33 1.74
C SER A 111 -1.23 2.80 1.74
N THR A 112 -1.10 2.16 2.91
CA THR A 112 -1.00 0.70 3.05
C THR A 112 -2.34 -0.04 2.98
N SER A 113 -3.47 0.66 3.01
CA SER A 113 -4.81 0.06 2.85
C SER A 113 -5.02 -0.36 1.39
N LYS A 114 -4.86 -1.65 1.07
CA LYS A 114 -4.86 -2.15 -0.32
C LYS A 114 -6.27 -2.29 -0.92
N ALA A 115 -6.39 -1.99 -2.22
CA ALA A 115 -7.50 -2.30 -3.13
C ALA A 115 -8.92 -1.91 -2.63
N LEU A 116 -9.19 -0.60 -2.57
CA LEU A 116 -10.46 -0.03 -2.09
C LEU A 116 -11.13 0.84 -3.16
N LEU A 117 -11.17 0.39 -4.41
CA LEU A 117 -11.74 1.19 -5.49
C LEU A 117 -13.26 1.30 -5.33
N ALA A 118 -13.75 2.54 -5.33
CA ALA A 118 -15.17 2.83 -5.31
C ALA A 118 -15.78 2.81 -6.72
N THR A 119 -17.10 2.59 -6.78
CA THR A 119 -17.89 2.88 -7.99
C THR A 119 -18.32 4.35 -8.03
N HIS A 120 -18.51 4.93 -9.22
CA HIS A 120 -18.99 6.31 -9.33
C HIS A 120 -20.47 6.40 -8.95
N ILE A 121 -20.83 7.45 -8.21
CA ILE A 121 -22.22 7.75 -7.85
C ILE A 121 -22.51 9.17 -8.30
N SER A 122 -23.38 9.31 -9.31
CA SER A 122 -23.74 10.61 -9.86
C SER A 122 -24.37 11.51 -8.81
N GLY A 123 -23.92 12.77 -8.74
CA GLY A 123 -24.42 13.74 -7.76
C GLY A 123 -23.69 13.72 -6.42
N ILE A 124 -22.77 12.77 -6.18
CA ILE A 124 -21.85 12.77 -5.05
C ILE A 124 -20.43 12.88 -5.59
N ASP A 125 -20.12 14.07 -6.11
CA ASP A 125 -18.87 14.33 -6.82
C ASP A 125 -17.81 15.03 -5.96
N ILE A 126 -18.14 15.35 -4.70
CA ILE A 126 -17.26 15.98 -3.72
C ILE A 126 -17.25 15.13 -2.43
N ASP A 127 -16.10 14.98 -1.78
CA ASP A 127 -15.96 14.24 -0.52
C ASP A 127 -16.13 15.13 0.74
N ILE A 128 -15.90 14.56 1.93
CA ILE A 128 -16.04 15.26 3.21
C ILE A 128 -15.02 16.40 3.41
N ASP A 129 -13.92 16.40 2.66
CA ASP A 129 -12.84 17.38 2.72
C ASP A 129 -12.91 18.39 1.57
N ASN A 130 -14.04 18.42 0.85
CA ASN A 130 -14.29 19.25 -0.33
C ASN A 130 -13.37 18.94 -1.53
N ILE A 131 -12.92 17.69 -1.66
CA ILE A 131 -12.11 17.21 -2.77
C ILE A 131 -13.00 16.56 -3.83
N GLN A 132 -12.71 16.87 -5.09
CA GLN A 132 -13.39 16.25 -6.23
C GLN A 132 -13.11 14.74 -6.29
N ARG A 133 -14.19 13.97 -6.33
CA ARG A 133 -14.21 12.54 -6.59
C ARG A 133 -13.91 12.28 -8.08
N VAL A 134 -12.90 11.44 -8.36
CA VAL A 134 -12.42 11.08 -9.72
C VAL A 134 -12.58 9.57 -10.01
N ILE A 135 -12.35 9.14 -11.25
CA ILE A 135 -12.65 7.79 -11.77
C ILE A 135 -11.86 6.64 -11.08
N SER A 136 -10.95 6.98 -10.16
CA SER A 136 -10.19 6.06 -9.31
C SER A 136 -10.35 6.39 -7.81
N ASN A 137 -11.56 6.75 -7.39
CA ASN A 137 -11.86 7.05 -6.00
C ASN A 137 -11.67 5.85 -5.09
N ILE A 138 -11.42 6.15 -3.83
CA ILE A 138 -11.45 5.17 -2.77
C ILE A 138 -12.84 5.07 -2.14
N ILE A 139 -13.19 3.89 -1.65
CA ILE A 139 -14.31 3.63 -0.74
C ILE A 139 -14.07 4.46 0.53
N GLY A 140 -15.15 5.01 1.12
CA GLY A 140 -15.10 5.79 2.34
C GLY A 140 -15.46 7.28 2.19
N ALA A 141 -15.53 7.97 3.32
CA ALA A 141 -15.96 9.36 3.43
C ALA A 141 -15.01 10.36 2.79
N ALA A 142 -13.71 10.20 3.02
CA ALA A 142 -12.69 10.98 2.34
C ALA A 142 -12.25 10.25 1.09
N THR A 143 -12.14 10.96 -0.03
CA THR A 143 -11.29 10.54 -1.14
C THR A 143 -9.86 10.94 -0.84
N TYR A 144 -8.93 10.45 -1.65
CA TYR A 144 -7.59 11.02 -1.66
C TYR A 144 -7.43 11.93 -2.86
N ASN A 145 -6.78 13.07 -2.63
CA ASN A 145 -6.20 13.86 -3.70
C ASN A 145 -5.14 13.02 -4.45
N ARG A 146 -5.57 12.30 -5.49
CA ARG A 146 -4.72 11.67 -6.51
C ARG A 146 -4.14 12.75 -7.41
N VAL A 147 -3.41 13.71 -6.84
CA VAL A 147 -2.52 14.57 -7.60
C VAL A 147 -1.28 13.75 -7.87
N PRO A 148 -1.03 13.31 -9.12
CA PRO A 148 0.17 12.56 -9.43
C PRO A 148 1.40 13.39 -9.11
N PHE A 149 2.48 12.74 -8.69
CA PHE A 149 3.67 13.46 -8.29
C PHE A 149 4.43 14.05 -9.48
N SER A 150 5.05 15.20 -9.19
CA SER A 150 6.15 15.76 -9.94
C SER A 150 7.04 16.57 -9.01
N GLY A 151 8.31 16.71 -9.39
CA GLY A 151 9.30 17.48 -8.66
C GLY A 151 9.93 16.73 -7.50
N ILE A 152 10.35 17.48 -6.48
CA ILE A 152 11.19 16.96 -5.38
C ILE A 152 10.35 16.63 -4.14
N ARG A 153 10.65 15.52 -3.48
CA ARG A 153 10.16 15.16 -2.14
C ARG A 153 11.33 14.70 -1.26
N THR A 154 11.23 14.90 0.04
CA THR A 154 12.26 14.50 1.00
C THR A 154 11.86 13.24 1.76
N ILE A 155 12.84 12.41 2.08
CA ILE A 155 12.67 11.19 2.89
C ILE A 155 13.56 11.31 4.14
N GLY A 156 13.01 11.03 5.32
CA GLY A 156 13.67 11.11 6.62
C GLY A 156 12.72 11.57 7.71
N SER A 157 13.17 11.57 8.97
CA SER A 157 12.31 11.89 10.13
C SER A 157 11.62 13.26 10.07
N SER A 158 12.22 14.23 9.36
CA SER A 158 11.64 15.56 9.08
C SER A 158 11.25 15.74 7.60
N GLY A 159 11.29 14.66 6.83
CA GLY A 159 10.96 14.63 5.42
C GLY A 159 9.45 14.59 5.16
N TYR A 160 9.08 14.62 3.89
CA TYR A 160 7.71 14.37 3.46
C TYR A 160 7.29 12.92 3.71
N TYR A 161 8.24 11.98 3.56
CA TYR A 161 8.09 10.57 3.98
C TYR A 161 9.11 10.25 5.05
N SER A 162 8.79 9.31 5.94
CA SER A 162 9.75 8.84 6.93
C SER A 162 10.70 7.80 6.36
N THR A 163 10.25 7.01 5.37
CA THR A 163 10.97 5.87 4.81
C THR A 163 10.91 5.82 3.27
N VAL A 164 11.83 5.07 2.64
CA VAL A 164 11.78 4.80 1.20
C VAL A 164 10.58 3.95 0.85
N LYS A 165 10.26 2.95 1.69
CA LYS A 165 9.08 2.12 1.52
C LYS A 165 7.80 2.96 1.41
N GLU A 166 7.57 3.92 2.31
CA GLU A 166 6.41 4.83 2.25
C GLU A 166 6.35 5.63 0.94
N ALA A 167 7.48 6.15 0.48
CA ALA A 167 7.55 6.91 -0.77
C ALA A 167 7.20 6.05 -2.00
N VAL A 168 7.70 4.81 -2.05
CA VAL A 168 7.38 3.84 -3.12
C VAL A 168 5.89 3.48 -3.11
N TRP A 169 5.29 3.27 -1.93
CA TRP A 169 3.85 3.03 -1.83
C TRP A 169 3.02 4.20 -2.36
N ASP A 170 3.40 5.44 -2.02
CA ASP A 170 2.65 6.62 -2.45
C ASP A 170 2.76 6.85 -3.98
N LEU A 171 3.87 6.43 -4.61
CA LEU A 171 4.00 6.39 -6.06
C LEU A 171 2.99 5.44 -6.72
N TYR A 172 2.79 4.24 -6.16
CA TYR A 172 1.76 3.32 -6.65
C TYR A 172 0.36 3.89 -6.45
N PHE A 173 0.17 4.62 -5.37
CA PHE A 173 -1.13 5.17 -5.03
C PHE A 173 -1.54 6.37 -5.89
N ARG A 174 -0.61 7.29 -6.18
CA ARG A 174 -0.90 8.54 -6.91
C ARG A 174 -0.42 8.55 -8.35
N GLY A 175 0.55 7.71 -8.71
CA GLY A 175 1.28 7.81 -9.97
C GLY A 175 2.14 9.09 -10.05
N ILE A 176 2.67 9.35 -11.24
CA ILE A 176 3.47 10.54 -11.55
C ILE A 176 2.98 11.22 -12.82
N ASN A 177 3.04 12.56 -12.88
CA ASN A 177 2.72 13.36 -14.07
C ASN A 177 3.93 14.18 -14.58
N GLY A 178 5.07 14.00 -13.94
CA GLY A 178 6.36 14.57 -14.31
C GLY A 178 7.48 13.76 -13.66
N PRO A 179 8.75 14.12 -13.91
CA PRO A 179 9.87 13.49 -13.21
C PRO A 179 9.76 13.74 -11.71
N VAL A 180 10.05 12.70 -10.92
CA VAL A 180 10.05 12.74 -9.46
C VAL A 180 11.46 12.47 -8.95
N THR A 181 11.90 13.26 -7.97
CA THR A 181 13.16 13.04 -7.26
C THR A 181 12.92 12.97 -5.76
N PHE A 182 13.16 11.82 -5.16
CA PHE A 182 13.24 11.64 -3.73
C PHE A 182 14.66 11.95 -3.25
N LYS A 183 14.79 12.96 -2.38
CA LYS A 183 16.02 13.33 -1.69
C LYS A 183 16.01 12.80 -0.26
N ILE A 184 16.82 11.79 0.00
CA ILE A 184 16.94 11.18 1.32
C ILE A 184 17.86 12.04 2.18
N LEU A 185 17.36 12.47 3.34
CA LEU A 185 18.13 13.22 4.33
C LEU A 185 19.20 12.32 4.95
N ASN A 186 20.27 12.91 5.47
CA ASN A 186 21.38 12.14 6.02
C ASN A 186 20.91 11.22 7.16
N GLY A 187 21.35 9.97 7.15
CA GLY A 187 20.97 9.01 8.18
C GLY A 187 21.10 7.55 7.75
N ILE A 188 20.72 6.68 8.69
CA ILE A 188 20.68 5.23 8.52
C ILE A 188 19.20 4.81 8.51
N TYR A 189 18.80 4.10 7.47
CA TYR A 189 17.45 3.63 7.22
C TYR A 189 17.46 2.10 7.27
N ASN A 190 16.97 1.54 8.38
CA ASN A 190 16.87 0.09 8.53
C ASN A 190 15.58 -0.41 7.86
N GLU A 191 15.66 -0.63 6.55
CA GLU A 191 14.54 -1.04 5.74
C GLU A 191 15.00 -1.75 4.47
N HIS A 192 14.03 -2.33 3.78
CA HIS A 192 14.12 -2.84 2.43
C HIS A 192 12.90 -2.33 1.66
N PHE A 193 13.02 -2.17 0.34
CA PHE A 193 11.93 -1.68 -0.49
C PHE A 193 11.83 -2.47 -1.80
N HIS A 194 10.61 -2.54 -2.33
CA HIS A 194 10.29 -3.31 -3.52
C HIS A 194 9.40 -2.49 -4.46
N PHE A 195 9.86 -2.30 -5.69
CA PHE A 195 9.01 -1.90 -6.79
C PHE A 195 8.39 -3.15 -7.42
N THR A 196 7.10 -3.39 -7.17
CA THR A 196 6.37 -4.59 -7.60
C THR A 196 5.82 -4.51 -9.02
N GLU A 197 5.73 -3.30 -9.58
CA GLU A 197 5.20 -3.02 -10.91
C GLU A 197 5.64 -1.63 -11.40
N ASN A 198 5.28 -1.31 -12.64
CA ASN A 198 5.47 0.01 -13.22
C ASN A 198 4.59 1.07 -12.54
N ILE A 199 5.17 2.24 -12.30
CA ILE A 199 4.46 3.37 -11.70
C ILE A 199 3.58 4.02 -12.76
N THR A 200 2.31 4.23 -12.45
CA THR A 200 1.37 4.90 -13.37
C THR A 200 1.89 6.27 -13.78
N GLY A 201 1.99 6.51 -15.10
CA GLY A 201 2.50 7.76 -15.67
C GLY A 201 4.03 7.84 -15.82
N SER A 202 4.76 6.79 -15.43
CA SER A 202 6.21 6.72 -15.66
C SER A 202 6.56 6.50 -17.13
N SER A 203 7.69 7.07 -17.53
CA SER A 203 8.25 6.95 -18.87
C SER A 203 9.74 7.28 -18.85
N THR A 204 10.42 7.17 -19.99
CA THR A 204 11.82 7.61 -20.13
C THR A 204 12.02 9.11 -19.85
N THR A 205 10.94 9.90 -19.86
CA THR A 205 10.94 11.33 -19.47
C THR A 205 10.46 11.53 -18.02
N ASN A 206 9.39 10.84 -17.63
CA ASN A 206 8.85 10.88 -16.27
C ASN A 206 9.47 9.75 -15.45
N THR A 207 10.70 9.96 -15.00
CA THR A 207 11.43 8.97 -14.20
C THR A 207 11.25 9.19 -12.71
N VAL A 208 11.44 8.13 -11.92
CA VAL A 208 11.62 8.22 -10.46
C VAL A 208 13.10 8.12 -10.13
N THR A 209 13.64 9.14 -9.47
CA THR A 209 15.00 9.13 -8.94
C THR A 209 14.98 9.09 -7.42
N ILE A 210 15.68 8.15 -6.82
CA ILE A 210 15.94 8.10 -5.36
C ILE A 210 17.42 8.35 -5.15
N GLN A 211 17.74 9.39 -4.37
CA GLN A 211 19.13 9.77 -4.10
C GLN A 211 19.33 10.40 -2.74
N SER A 212 20.57 10.44 -2.24
CA SER A 212 20.88 11.29 -1.10
C SER A 212 20.65 12.76 -1.42
N ASN A 213 20.25 13.52 -0.40
CA ASN A 213 20.01 14.95 -0.50
C ASN A 213 21.30 15.71 -0.87
N THR A 214 22.44 15.19 -0.40
CA THR A 214 23.78 15.78 -0.59
C THR A 214 24.47 15.32 -1.86
N GLN A 215 23.95 14.30 -2.55
CA GLN A 215 24.63 13.63 -3.67
C GLN A 215 25.98 13.00 -3.26
N ASN A 216 26.09 12.62 -1.99
CA ASN A 216 27.17 11.78 -1.48
C ASN A 216 26.58 10.45 -1.00
N ALA A 217 27.16 9.33 -1.42
CA ALA A 217 26.69 8.00 -1.03
C ALA A 217 26.92 7.70 0.45
N GLU A 218 27.92 8.31 1.07
CA GLU A 218 28.27 8.07 2.49
C GLU A 218 27.27 8.70 3.48
N ASP A 219 26.47 9.67 3.03
CA ASP A 219 25.54 10.39 3.90
C ASP A 219 24.24 9.62 4.17
N VAL A 220 23.92 8.62 3.35
CA VAL A 220 22.68 7.84 3.43
C VAL A 220 23.00 6.37 3.30
N GLU A 221 22.75 5.61 4.37
CA GLU A 221 22.81 4.15 4.35
C GLU A 221 21.39 3.58 4.45
N ILE A 222 20.99 2.77 3.47
CA ILE A 222 19.82 1.91 3.55
C ILE A 222 20.31 0.49 3.79
N ASN A 223 19.92 -0.11 4.91
CA ASN A 223 20.40 -1.43 5.27
C ASN A 223 19.30 -2.37 5.74
N TYR A 224 19.50 -3.66 5.48
CA TYR A 224 18.56 -4.70 5.87
C TYR A 224 19.27 -5.98 6.29
N THR A 225 18.87 -6.53 7.44
CA THR A 225 19.36 -7.79 7.97
C THR A 225 18.33 -8.88 7.69
N ALA A 226 18.42 -9.49 6.51
CA ALA A 226 17.48 -10.53 6.10
C ALA A 226 17.65 -11.84 6.88
N ILE A 227 16.53 -12.44 7.26
CA ILE A 227 16.47 -13.70 8.05
C ILE A 227 15.90 -14.86 7.21
N ILE A 228 15.06 -14.56 6.21
CA ILE A 228 14.37 -15.55 5.36
C ILE A 228 14.67 -15.29 3.89
N SER A 229 14.48 -16.30 3.04
CA SER A 229 14.84 -16.24 1.62
C SER A 229 13.86 -15.46 0.74
N SER A 230 12.59 -15.33 1.15
CA SER A 230 11.55 -14.62 0.38
C SER A 230 11.68 -13.10 0.46
N ASP A 231 12.41 -12.60 1.45
CA ASP A 231 12.58 -11.19 1.72
C ASP A 231 14.03 -10.93 2.11
N ASN A 232 14.89 -11.01 1.11
CA ASN A 232 16.31 -11.25 1.31
C ASN A 232 17.21 -10.25 0.57
N TYR A 233 16.61 -9.10 0.23
CA TYR A 233 17.13 -8.00 -0.56
C TYR A 233 17.07 -6.67 0.21
N VAL A 234 17.87 -5.67 -0.17
CA VAL A 234 17.68 -4.28 0.27
C VAL A 234 16.74 -3.54 -0.69
N ALA A 235 16.98 -3.66 -2.00
CA ALA A 235 16.16 -3.08 -3.05
C ALA A 235 15.75 -4.17 -4.04
N LYS A 236 14.44 -4.29 -4.31
CA LYS A 236 13.91 -5.23 -5.31
C LYS A 236 13.10 -4.53 -6.39
N PHE A 237 13.20 -5.04 -7.61
CA PHE A 237 12.46 -4.59 -8.78
C PHE A 237 11.82 -5.78 -9.47
N THR A 238 10.51 -5.73 -9.67
CA THR A 238 9.73 -6.72 -10.42
C THR A 238 8.79 -5.95 -11.34
N ASN A 239 8.82 -6.23 -12.64
CA ASN A 239 8.00 -5.58 -13.67
C ASN A 239 8.00 -4.04 -13.58
N ALA A 240 9.15 -3.47 -13.18
CA ALA A 240 9.30 -2.06 -12.84
C ALA A 240 10.25 -1.37 -13.81
N GLY A 241 10.00 -0.09 -14.07
CA GLY A 241 10.85 0.67 -14.97
C GLY A 241 10.83 2.17 -14.80
N ASN A 242 11.79 2.82 -15.46
CA ASN A 242 12.05 4.25 -15.38
C ASN A 242 12.49 4.71 -13.98
N ILE A 243 13.29 3.89 -13.28
CA ILE A 243 13.73 4.13 -11.90
C ILE A 243 15.24 4.27 -11.83
N LYS A 244 15.70 5.22 -11.02
CA LYS A 244 17.11 5.52 -10.80
C LYS A 244 17.45 5.50 -9.31
N LEU A 245 18.47 4.75 -8.92
CA LEU A 245 19.09 4.82 -7.60
C LEU A 245 20.47 5.47 -7.71
N LYS A 246 20.68 6.58 -7.00
CA LYS A 246 21.92 7.35 -7.12
C LYS A 246 22.46 7.86 -5.78
N TYR A 247 23.77 7.85 -5.59
CA TYR A 247 24.39 8.44 -4.39
C TYR A 247 23.84 7.86 -3.09
N LEU A 248 23.70 6.53 -3.01
CA LEU A 248 23.26 5.83 -1.81
C LEU A 248 24.28 4.78 -1.39
N THR A 249 24.39 4.51 -0.09
CA THR A 249 24.96 3.27 0.41
C THR A 249 23.84 2.26 0.64
N LEU A 250 23.91 1.08 0.02
CA LEU A 250 22.97 -0.03 0.21
C LEU A 250 23.71 -1.21 0.85
N SER A 251 23.30 -1.66 2.04
CA SER A 251 23.98 -2.72 2.79
C SER A 251 23.06 -3.91 3.11
N GLY A 252 23.34 -5.06 2.51
CA GLY A 252 22.73 -6.34 2.88
C GLY A 252 23.49 -6.97 4.06
N ASN A 253 22.89 -6.95 5.25
CA ASN A 253 23.59 -7.29 6.50
C ASN A 253 23.24 -8.69 7.05
N GLY A 254 22.37 -9.46 6.37
CA GLY A 254 21.99 -10.79 6.84
C GLY A 254 23.13 -11.80 6.69
N THR A 255 23.33 -12.61 7.73
CA THR A 255 24.43 -13.59 7.80
C THR A 255 24.25 -14.78 6.87
N ASN A 256 23.01 -15.12 6.54
CA ASN A 256 22.66 -16.17 5.60
C ASN A 256 22.06 -15.62 4.29
N TYR A 257 21.74 -14.33 4.25
CA TYR A 257 21.09 -13.67 3.13
C TYR A 257 21.48 -12.19 3.10
N SER A 258 22.18 -11.77 2.07
CA SER A 258 22.70 -10.39 1.96
C SER A 258 22.52 -9.82 0.56
N LYS A 259 21.44 -10.19 -0.15
CA LYS A 259 21.23 -9.58 -1.47
C LYS A 259 21.05 -8.07 -1.30
N VAL A 260 21.73 -7.29 -2.12
CA VAL A 260 21.61 -5.82 -2.06
C VAL A 260 20.54 -5.39 -3.05
N ILE A 261 20.76 -5.65 -4.34
CA ILE A 261 19.78 -5.37 -5.39
C ILE A 261 19.30 -6.67 -6.02
N GLU A 262 17.98 -6.85 -6.12
CA GLU A 262 17.32 -7.93 -6.85
C GLU A 262 16.46 -7.37 -7.99
N ILE A 263 16.65 -7.90 -9.20
CA ILE A 263 15.85 -7.56 -10.39
C ILE A 263 15.23 -8.85 -10.93
N GLU A 264 13.91 -8.82 -11.12
CA GLU A 264 13.10 -9.91 -11.64
C GLU A 264 12.12 -9.41 -12.71
N ASP A 265 11.67 -10.30 -13.58
CA ASP A 265 10.52 -10.18 -14.50
C ASP A 265 10.32 -8.80 -15.18
N GLY A 266 10.70 -8.66 -16.46
CA GLY A 266 10.18 -7.56 -17.31
C GLY A 266 10.59 -6.13 -16.93
N CYS A 267 11.66 -5.94 -16.15
CA CYS A 267 12.12 -4.61 -15.76
C CYS A 267 12.70 -3.82 -16.95
N SER A 268 12.54 -2.48 -16.97
CA SER A 268 13.09 -1.65 -18.05
C SER A 268 13.57 -0.26 -17.64
N ASN A 269 14.59 0.28 -18.32
CA ASN A 269 15.13 1.63 -18.06
C ASN A 269 15.47 1.86 -16.58
N LEU A 270 16.26 0.95 -16.01
CA LEU A 270 16.78 1.04 -14.65
C LEU A 270 18.19 1.64 -14.66
N GLU A 271 18.49 2.55 -13.72
CA GLU A 271 19.83 3.14 -13.57
C GLU A 271 20.31 3.04 -12.11
N PHE A 272 21.45 2.40 -11.88
CA PHE A 272 22.14 2.40 -10.59
C PHE A 272 23.49 3.08 -10.77
N SER A 273 23.64 4.32 -10.26
CA SER A 273 24.87 5.08 -10.45
C SER A 273 25.40 5.81 -9.22
N ASN A 274 26.72 5.84 -9.04
CA ASN A 274 27.37 6.54 -7.91
C ASN A 274 26.96 6.03 -6.52
N ASN A 275 26.64 4.74 -6.39
CA ASN A 275 26.27 4.11 -5.13
C ASN A 275 27.46 3.34 -4.51
N THR A 276 27.36 3.06 -3.21
CA THR A 276 28.20 2.07 -2.52
C THR A 276 27.32 0.86 -2.20
N LEU A 277 27.67 -0.32 -2.68
CA LEU A 277 26.84 -1.53 -2.56
C LEU A 277 27.58 -2.60 -1.76
N ASN A 278 27.15 -2.86 -0.53
CA ASN A 278 27.81 -3.78 0.39
C ASN A 278 26.95 -5.02 0.64
N ALA A 279 27.50 -6.21 0.41
CA ALA A 279 26.88 -7.47 0.84
C ALA A 279 27.73 -8.09 1.95
N PHE A 280 27.10 -8.57 3.03
CA PHE A 280 27.78 -9.37 4.04
C PHE A 280 28.19 -10.72 3.43
N ASP A 281 29.49 -11.01 3.41
CA ASP A 281 30.04 -12.31 3.00
C ASP A 281 30.30 -13.16 4.24
N PHE A 282 29.37 -14.06 4.55
CA PHE A 282 29.65 -15.15 5.47
C PHE A 282 30.10 -16.35 4.65
N GLN A 283 31.38 -16.73 4.80
CA GLN A 283 32.02 -17.86 4.12
C GLN A 283 31.19 -19.15 4.21
N SER A 284 30.26 -19.33 3.28
CA SER A 284 29.43 -20.51 3.15
C SER A 284 29.04 -20.66 1.69
N GLY A 285 29.26 -21.86 1.14
CA GLY A 285 29.32 -22.13 -0.30
C GLY A 285 28.02 -22.05 -1.10
N ASN A 286 27.02 -21.25 -0.68
CA ASN A 286 25.75 -21.07 -1.40
C ASN A 286 25.74 -19.79 -2.23
N ILE A 287 26.10 -19.92 -3.50
CA ILE A 287 26.27 -18.87 -4.52
C ILE A 287 25.02 -18.05 -4.91
N GLY A 288 23.89 -18.19 -4.21
CA GLY A 288 22.64 -17.45 -4.50
C GLY A 288 22.17 -16.51 -3.39
N ARG A 289 22.84 -16.54 -2.22
CA ARG A 289 22.37 -15.87 -1.01
C ARG A 289 23.08 -14.54 -0.71
N TYR A 290 24.23 -14.30 -1.35
CA TYR A 290 25.15 -13.19 -1.03
C TYR A 290 25.46 -12.32 -2.27
N ASN A 291 24.43 -11.85 -2.99
CA ASN A 291 24.61 -11.15 -4.26
C ASN A 291 24.51 -9.64 -4.11
N ILE A 292 25.51 -8.89 -4.57
CA ILE A 292 25.39 -7.44 -4.62
C ILE A 292 24.32 -7.02 -5.65
N ILE A 293 24.32 -7.63 -6.84
CA ILE A 293 23.25 -7.46 -7.83
C ILE A 293 22.86 -8.83 -8.36
N ASN A 294 21.60 -9.22 -8.14
CA ASN A 294 21.02 -10.46 -8.67
C ASN A 294 19.99 -10.13 -9.74
N CYS A 295 20.20 -10.59 -10.97
CA CYS A 295 19.19 -10.56 -12.03
C CYS A 295 18.68 -12.00 -12.20
N GLY A 296 17.49 -12.31 -11.67
CA GLY A 296 16.92 -13.66 -11.64
C GLY A 296 15.51 -13.78 -12.26
N HIS A 297 15.13 -15.01 -12.65
CA HIS A 297 13.81 -15.47 -13.14
C HIS A 297 13.22 -14.77 -14.39
N ASN A 298 12.94 -15.55 -15.46
CA ASN A 298 12.16 -15.17 -16.66
C ASN A 298 12.41 -13.74 -17.19
N ILE A 299 13.68 -13.41 -17.37
CA ILE A 299 14.15 -12.04 -17.54
C ILE A 299 14.06 -11.57 -18.99
N ALA A 300 13.21 -10.58 -19.24
CA ALA A 300 13.46 -9.54 -20.24
C ALA A 300 13.81 -8.26 -19.47
N ILE A 301 15.10 -7.94 -19.33
CA ILE A 301 15.55 -6.63 -18.85
C ILE A 301 15.90 -5.81 -20.08
N ASP A 302 15.19 -4.69 -20.27
CA ASP A 302 15.47 -3.76 -21.35
C ASP A 302 16.11 -2.49 -20.78
N ASN A 303 17.34 -2.17 -21.20
CA ASN A 303 18.06 -0.98 -20.76
C ASN A 303 18.31 -0.89 -19.23
N LEU A 304 19.25 -1.70 -18.72
CA LEU A 304 19.82 -1.56 -17.37
C LEU A 304 21.20 -0.88 -17.46
N THR A 305 21.38 0.23 -16.75
CA THR A 305 22.64 0.96 -16.67
C THR A 305 23.22 0.89 -15.25
N ILE A 306 24.44 0.37 -15.12
CA ILE A 306 25.19 0.31 -13.86
C ILE A 306 26.51 1.06 -14.08
N SER A 307 26.76 2.16 -13.35
CA SER A 307 27.95 2.99 -13.56
C SER A 307 28.46 3.67 -12.29
N ASN A 308 29.78 3.85 -12.17
CA ASN A 308 30.42 4.59 -11.07
C ASN A 308 30.05 4.11 -9.66
N ASN A 309 29.69 2.84 -9.49
CA ASN A 309 29.39 2.27 -8.17
C ASN A 309 30.67 1.71 -7.54
N LYS A 310 30.73 1.77 -6.20
CA LYS A 310 31.69 1.05 -5.37
C LYS A 310 31.05 -0.26 -4.91
N PHE A 311 31.79 -1.36 -5.01
CA PHE A 311 31.41 -2.70 -4.57
C PHE A 311 32.35 -3.16 -3.44
#